data_AF-A0A8H4R621-F1
#
_entry.id   AF-A0A8H4R621-F1
#
_cell.length_a   1.000
_cell.length_b   1.000
_cell.length_c   1.000
_cell.angle_alpha   90.00
_cell.angle_beta   90.00
_cell.angle_gamma   90.00
#
_symmetry.space_group_name_H-M   'P 1'
#
loop_
_entity.id
_entity.type
_entity.pdbx_description
1 polymer ?
#
loop_
_entity_poly.entity_id
_entity_poly.type
_entity_poly.pdbx_seq_one_letter_code
_entity_poly.pdbx_strand_id
1 'polypeptide(L)'
;MKPLRNARLLEYDQRFSILSPRQFFPYDMNEPDVFPEELRKNVDIAVVDPPFLNEDTHTKVLQTIRQILHPKSKLVLLTSTSIEDIILRLYDEPPLGPLRRTGLTVEHGRLANDFACWASWEGAEEFGVQSKEKGVEEGEKKKEQK
;
A
#
# COMPACT_ATOMS: atom_id res chain seq x y z
N MET A 1 -11.91 -9.75 12.57
CA MET A 1 -10.74 -8.86 12.77
C MET A 1 -11.16 -7.69 13.65
N LYS A 2 -10.40 -7.29 14.68
CA LYS A 2 -10.73 -6.09 15.47
C LYS A 2 -10.14 -4.87 14.74
N PRO A 3 -10.93 -3.84 14.42
CA PRO A 3 -10.42 -2.66 13.75
C PRO A 3 -9.39 -1.92 14.62
N LEU A 4 -8.30 -1.43 14.01
CA LEU A 4 -7.27 -0.66 14.71
C LEU A 4 -7.86 0.69 15.14
N ARG A 5 -7.77 1.04 16.42
CA ARG A 5 -8.47 2.20 17.01
C ARG A 5 -8.25 3.53 16.26
N ASN A 6 -7.06 3.75 15.72
CA ASN A 6 -6.68 4.99 15.04
C ASN A 6 -6.70 4.88 13.50
N ALA A 7 -7.20 3.77 12.95
CA ALA A 7 -7.36 3.65 11.51
C ALA A 7 -8.56 4.46 11.02
N ARG A 8 -8.40 5.04 9.83
CA ARG A 8 -9.43 5.74 9.08
C ARG A 8 -9.49 5.11 7.69
N LEU A 9 -10.71 4.92 7.19
CA LEU A 9 -10.98 4.36 5.87
C LEU A 9 -11.63 5.46 5.04
N LEU A 10 -10.91 5.96 4.04
CA LEU A 10 -11.41 6.91 3.06
C LEU A 10 -11.81 6.11 1.83
N GLU A 11 -13.10 6.01 1.54
CA GLU A 11 -13.59 5.20 0.43
C GLU A 11 -14.92 5.75 -0.13
N TYR A 12 -15.19 5.52 -1.42
CA TYR A 12 -16.38 6.00 -2.12
C TYR A 12 -17.65 5.18 -1.81
N ASP A 13 -17.49 3.86 -1.70
CA ASP A 13 -18.48 2.84 -1.41
C ASP A 13 -19.11 3.00 -0.03
N GLN A 14 -20.35 3.47 -0.06
CA GLN A 14 -21.15 3.74 1.12
C GLN A 14 -21.48 2.49 1.94
N ARG A 15 -21.24 1.26 1.45
CA ARG A 15 -21.44 0.04 2.24
C ARG A 15 -20.57 0.03 3.50
N PHE A 16 -19.42 0.70 3.50
CA PHE A 16 -18.56 0.81 4.68
C PHE A 16 -19.15 1.68 5.80
N SER A 17 -20.12 2.55 5.51
CA SER A 17 -20.84 3.33 6.53
C SER A 17 -21.55 2.43 7.55
N ILE A 18 -21.98 1.25 7.11
CA ILE A 18 -22.66 0.26 7.96
C ILE A 18 -21.63 -0.62 8.69
N LEU A 19 -20.56 -1.01 8.00
CA LEU A 19 -19.56 -1.96 8.52
C LEU A 19 -18.60 -1.32 9.53
N SER A 20 -18.22 -0.06 9.30
CA SER A 20 -17.18 0.65 10.05
C SER A 20 -17.54 2.12 10.33
N PRO A 21 -18.73 2.43 10.90
CA PRO A 21 -19.25 3.79 11.00
C PRO A 21 -18.36 4.80 11.74
N ARG A 22 -17.45 4.32 12.61
CA ARG A 22 -16.53 5.18 13.38
C ARG A 22 -15.21 5.48 12.66
N GLN A 23 -14.89 4.73 11.62
CA GLN A 23 -13.59 4.79 10.94
C GLN A 23 -13.74 5.18 9.48
N PHE A 24 -14.90 4.89 8.90
CA PHE A 24 -15.23 5.22 7.53
C PHE A 24 -15.51 6.71 7.37
N PHE A 25 -14.94 7.27 6.30
CA PHE A 25 -15.26 8.58 5.77
C PHE A 25 -15.55 8.43 4.27
N PRO A 26 -16.74 8.87 3.80
CA PRO A 26 -17.04 8.99 2.38
C PRO A 26 -16.00 9.84 1.67
N TYR A 27 -15.28 9.28 0.72
CA TYR A 27 -14.22 9.98 0.00
C TYR A 27 -14.39 9.80 -1.50
N ASP A 28 -14.46 10.92 -2.22
CA ASP A 28 -14.39 10.95 -3.68
C ASP A 28 -13.01 11.48 -4.08
N MET A 29 -12.25 10.65 -4.81
CA MET A 29 -10.94 11.04 -5.33
C MET A 29 -11.01 12.22 -6.32
N ASN A 30 -12.17 12.48 -6.93
CA ASN A 30 -12.38 13.66 -7.77
C ASN A 30 -12.54 14.95 -6.96
N GLU A 31 -12.73 14.84 -5.64
CA GLU A 31 -12.74 15.94 -4.69
C GLU A 31 -11.58 15.78 -3.67
N PRO A 32 -10.31 15.79 -4.12
CA PRO A 32 -9.16 15.41 -3.29
C PRO A 32 -8.89 16.32 -2.08
N ASP A 33 -9.52 17.50 -2.04
CA ASP A 33 -9.44 18.45 -0.91
C ASP A 33 -10.52 18.19 0.16
N VAL A 34 -11.46 17.28 -0.11
CA VAL A 34 -12.58 16.94 0.77
C VAL A 34 -12.24 15.70 1.60
N PHE A 35 -11.76 15.95 2.82
CA PHE A 35 -11.48 14.92 3.83
C PHE A 35 -11.62 15.52 5.23
N PRO A 36 -11.67 14.70 6.31
CA PRO A 36 -11.77 15.22 7.66
C PRO A 36 -10.54 16.04 8.03
N GLU A 37 -10.76 17.27 8.51
CA GLU A 37 -9.68 18.18 8.85
C GLU A 37 -8.74 17.62 9.92
N GLU A 38 -9.23 16.71 10.79
CA GLU A 38 -8.42 15.98 11.76
C GLU A 38 -7.30 15.12 11.16
N LEU A 39 -7.36 14.81 9.85
CA LEU A 39 -6.32 14.05 9.15
C LEU A 39 -5.23 14.95 8.56
N ARG A 40 -5.47 16.26 8.46
CA ARG A 40 -4.52 17.19 7.85
C ARG A 40 -3.21 17.15 8.63
N LYS A 41 -2.13 16.74 7.95
CA LYS A 41 -0.78 16.60 8.53
C LYS A 41 -0.75 15.77 9.83
N ASN A 42 -1.64 14.79 9.96
CA ASN A 42 -1.84 14.04 11.21
C ASN A 42 -1.91 12.52 10.98
N VAL A 43 -1.49 12.04 9.80
CA VAL A 43 -1.45 10.62 9.46
C VAL A 43 -0.01 10.12 9.50
N ASP A 44 0.29 9.16 10.38
CA ASP A 44 1.63 8.55 10.47
C ASP A 44 1.94 7.63 9.28
N ILE A 45 0.95 6.87 8.80
CA ILE A 45 1.11 5.92 7.69
C ILE A 45 -0.15 5.96 6.82
N ALA A 46 0.01 6.16 5.51
CA ALA A 46 -1.05 5.94 4.52
C ALA A 46 -0.80 4.63 3.77
N VAL A 47 -1.84 3.81 3.65
CA VAL A 47 -1.87 2.62 2.79
C VAL A 47 -2.89 2.89 1.69
N VAL A 48 -2.46 2.79 0.45
CA VAL A 48 -3.21 3.32 -0.69
C VAL A 48 -3.25 2.28 -1.81
N ASP A 49 -4.46 2.01 -2.31
CA ASP A 49 -4.74 1.08 -3.42
C ASP A 49 -5.66 1.79 -4.42
N PRO A 50 -5.10 2.58 -5.37
CA PRO A 50 -5.91 3.40 -6.27
C PRO A 50 -6.73 2.56 -7.27
N PRO A 51 -7.94 3.01 -7.66
CA PRO A 51 -8.86 2.19 -8.45
C PRO A 51 -8.42 1.97 -9.91
N PHE A 52 -7.53 2.81 -10.45
CA PHE A 52 -7.17 2.77 -11.87
C PHE A 52 -5.67 2.96 -12.11
N LEU A 53 -5.19 2.35 -13.18
CA LEU A 53 -3.78 2.32 -13.58
C LEU A 53 -3.45 3.47 -14.55
N ASN A 54 -3.62 4.72 -14.10
CA ASN A 54 -3.33 5.89 -14.90
C ASN A 54 -2.84 7.10 -14.08
N GLU A 55 -2.18 8.04 -14.76
CA GLU A 55 -1.60 9.23 -14.13
C GLU A 55 -2.63 10.17 -13.49
N ASP A 56 -3.82 10.34 -14.07
CA ASP A 56 -4.89 11.19 -13.51
C ASP A 56 -5.31 10.71 -12.12
N THR A 57 -5.55 9.40 -11.99
CA THR A 57 -5.91 8.75 -10.72
C THR A 57 -4.82 8.98 -9.68
N HIS A 58 -3.57 8.70 -10.03
CA HIS A 58 -2.46 8.88 -9.11
C HIS A 58 -2.19 10.34 -8.76
N THR A 59 -2.45 11.29 -9.66
CA THR A 59 -2.33 12.73 -9.41
C THR A 59 -3.35 13.21 -8.37
N LYS A 60 -4.61 12.77 -8.51
CA LYS A 60 -5.67 13.10 -7.55
C LYS A 60 -5.42 12.49 -6.18
N VAL A 61 -5.06 11.20 -6.14
CA VAL A 61 -4.65 10.51 -4.90
C VAL A 61 -3.48 11.24 -4.23
N LEU A 62 -2.47 11.61 -5.01
CA LEU A 62 -1.30 12.32 -4.54
C LEU A 62 -1.65 13.69 -3.91
N GLN A 63 -2.62 14.41 -4.48
CA GLN A 63 -3.11 15.67 -3.92
C GLN A 63 -3.70 15.47 -2.51
N THR A 64 -4.49 14.43 -2.28
CA THR A 64 -5.00 14.08 -0.94
C THR A 64 -3.87 13.70 0.01
N ILE A 65 -2.99 12.78 -0.41
CA ILE A 65 -1.88 12.27 0.42
C ILE A 65 -0.98 13.41 0.89
N ARG A 66 -0.62 14.34 -0.01
CA ARG A 66 0.22 15.50 0.33
C ARG A 66 -0.37 16.37 1.42
N GLN A 67 -1.67 16.35 1.63
CA GLN A 67 -2.33 17.17 2.66
C GLN A 67 -2.42 16.45 4.00
N ILE A 68 -2.65 15.13 4.00
CA ILE A 68 -2.82 14.35 5.23
C ILE A 68 -1.49 13.91 5.86
N LEU A 69 -0.42 13.77 5.07
CA LEU A 69 0.88 13.32 5.57
C LEU A 69 1.75 14.47 6.08
N HIS A 70 2.38 14.27 7.24
CA HIS A 70 3.42 15.13 7.81
C HIS A 70 4.82 14.66 7.37
N PRO A 71 5.90 15.45 7.60
CA PRO A 71 7.24 15.14 7.08
C PRO A 71 7.87 13.80 7.52
N LYS A 72 7.33 13.15 8.55
CA LYS A 72 7.83 11.84 9.05
C LYS A 72 6.88 10.69 8.72
N SER A 73 5.81 10.97 7.99
CA SER A 73 4.83 9.96 7.60
C SER A 73 5.44 8.93 6.66
N LYS A 74 4.81 7.76 6.60
CA LYS A 74 5.14 6.72 5.63
C LYS A 74 3.99 6.54 4.64
N LEU A 75 4.35 6.17 3.42
CA LEU A 75 3.41 5.77 2.38
C LEU A 75 3.69 4.31 2.03
N VAL A 76 2.62 3.55 1.89
CA VAL A 76 2.58 2.23 1.25
C VAL A 76 1.59 2.35 0.09
N LEU A 77 2.07 2.11 -1.12
CA LEU A 77 1.28 2.17 -2.34
C LEU A 77 1.21 0.78 -2.97
N LEU A 78 0.00 0.26 -3.12
CA LEU A 78 -0.29 -0.96 -3.85
C LEU A 78 -0.82 -0.55 -5.23
N THR A 79 -0.19 -1.02 -6.30
CA THR A 79 -0.68 -0.79 -7.68
C THR A 79 -0.01 -1.76 -8.67
N SER A 80 -0.31 -1.62 -9.96
CA SER A 80 0.28 -2.42 -11.02
C SER A 80 1.70 -1.99 -11.35
N THR A 81 2.55 -2.97 -11.65
CA THR A 81 3.90 -2.74 -12.18
C THR A 81 3.89 -2.08 -13.56
N SER A 82 2.77 -2.20 -14.30
CA SER A 82 2.61 -1.61 -15.64
C SER A 82 2.69 -0.08 -15.68
N ILE A 83 2.59 0.60 -14.52
CA ILE A 83 2.68 2.05 -14.40
C ILE A 83 3.84 2.51 -13.51
N GLU A 84 4.82 1.64 -13.25
CA GLU A 84 5.94 1.90 -12.34
C GLU A 84 6.67 3.22 -12.66
N ASP A 85 6.92 3.51 -13.95
CA ASP A 85 7.55 4.78 -14.37
C ASP A 85 6.74 6.03 -13.96
N ILE A 86 5.41 5.95 -14.00
CA ILE A 86 4.52 7.03 -13.54
C ILE A 86 4.64 7.18 -12.03
N ILE A 87 4.68 6.06 -11.30
CA ILE A 87 4.78 6.06 -9.83
C ILE A 87 6.10 6.67 -9.36
N LEU A 88 7.22 6.21 -9.93
CA LEU A 88 8.54 6.70 -9.55
C LEU A 88 8.70 8.20 -9.81
N ARG A 89 8.09 8.71 -10.90
CA ARG A 89 8.10 10.15 -11.21
C ARG A 89 7.18 10.97 -10.31
N LEU A 90 5.93 10.53 -10.09
CA LEU A 90 4.94 11.34 -9.37
C LEU A 90 5.21 11.44 -7.86
N TYR A 91 5.78 10.37 -7.27
CA TYR A 91 5.95 10.24 -5.82
C TYR A 91 7.40 10.47 -5.37
N ASP A 92 8.22 11.19 -6.15
CA ASP A 92 9.66 11.36 -5.88
C ASP A 92 9.97 12.42 -4.79
N GLU A 93 9.02 13.29 -4.48
CA GLU A 93 9.25 14.44 -3.60
C GLU A 93 8.77 14.22 -2.14
N PRO A 94 9.45 14.81 -1.13
CA PRO A 94 8.98 14.83 0.25
C PRO A 94 7.56 15.41 0.39
N PRO A 95 6.72 14.92 1.33
CA PRO A 95 7.01 13.94 2.38
C PRO A 95 6.86 12.48 1.94
N LEU A 96 6.85 12.20 0.64
CA LEU A 96 6.53 10.88 0.10
C LEU A 96 7.75 10.13 -0.41
N GLY A 97 8.60 10.81 -1.16
CA GLY A 97 9.60 10.14 -1.99
C GLY A 97 11.03 10.13 -1.44
N PRO A 98 11.90 9.32 -2.06
CA PRO A 98 11.60 8.44 -3.21
C PRO A 98 10.88 7.15 -2.80
N LEU A 99 10.00 6.62 -3.65
CA LEU A 99 9.36 5.32 -3.46
C LEU A 99 10.27 4.18 -3.87
N ARG A 100 10.24 3.10 -3.08
CA ARG A 100 11.03 1.87 -3.29
C ARG A 100 10.10 0.68 -3.38
N ARG A 101 10.30 -0.18 -4.36
CA ARG A 101 9.54 -1.42 -4.49
C ARG A 101 9.91 -2.35 -3.33
N THR A 102 8.90 -2.81 -2.59
CA THR A 102 9.05 -3.71 -1.45
C THR A 102 9.23 -5.15 -1.90
N GLY A 103 9.74 -6.00 -1.00
CA GLY A 103 9.82 -7.45 -1.19
C GLY A 103 8.49 -8.20 -0.98
N LEU A 104 7.39 -7.48 -0.74
CA LEU A 104 6.07 -8.06 -0.54
C LEU A 104 5.52 -8.62 -1.87
N THR A 105 5.30 -9.93 -1.89
CA THR A 105 4.59 -10.59 -3.00
C THR A 105 3.09 -10.31 -2.88
N VAL A 106 2.52 -9.65 -3.88
CA VAL A 106 1.08 -9.39 -3.95
C VAL A 106 0.38 -10.60 -4.55
N GLU A 107 -0.47 -11.26 -3.76
CA GLU A 107 -1.35 -12.29 -4.27
C GLU A 107 -2.68 -11.66 -4.69
N HIS A 108 -3.06 -11.87 -5.94
CA HIS A 108 -4.36 -11.45 -6.46
C HIS A 108 -4.98 -12.57 -7.29
N GLY A 109 -6.31 -12.53 -7.38
CA GLY A 109 -7.06 -13.44 -8.23
C GLY A 109 -6.97 -13.07 -9.72
N ARG A 110 -8.13 -12.94 -10.36
CA ARG A 110 -8.32 -12.80 -11.82
C ARG A 110 -7.89 -11.47 -12.43
N LEU A 111 -6.85 -10.81 -11.91
CA LEU A 111 -6.32 -9.59 -12.53
C LEU A 111 -5.30 -9.97 -13.61
N ALA A 112 -5.32 -9.23 -14.71
CA ALA A 112 -4.45 -9.49 -15.86
C ALA A 112 -3.05 -8.88 -15.71
N ASN A 113 -2.90 -7.83 -14.90
CA ASN A 113 -1.64 -7.16 -14.66
C ASN A 113 -0.96 -7.72 -13.41
N ASP A 114 0.37 -7.62 -13.37
CA ASP A 114 1.14 -7.90 -12.16
C ASP A 114 1.09 -6.71 -11.20
N PHE A 115 0.88 -6.99 -9.92
CA PHE A 115 0.85 -5.97 -8.88
C PHE A 115 2.09 -6.06 -7.98
N ALA A 116 2.48 -4.92 -7.44
CA ALA A 116 3.52 -4.83 -6.43
C ALA A 116 3.18 -3.75 -5.40
N CYS A 117 3.98 -3.70 -4.35
CA CYS A 117 3.87 -2.72 -3.30
C CYS A 117 5.13 -1.85 -3.27
N TRP A 118 4.96 -0.53 -3.17
CA TRP A 118 6.03 0.46 -3.01
C TRP A 118 5.89 1.18 -1.68
N ALA A 119 7.01 1.63 -1.13
CA ALA A 119 7.05 2.31 0.16
C ALA A 119 8.08 3.45 0.21
N SER A 120 7.82 4.44 1.07
CA SER A 120 8.56 5.70 1.11
C SER A 120 9.83 5.73 1.97
N TRP A 121 10.06 4.72 2.81
CA TRP A 121 11.18 4.73 3.76
C TRP A 121 12.41 4.00 3.21
N GLU A 122 13.58 4.36 3.72
CA GLU A 122 14.84 3.68 3.40
C GLU A 122 14.82 2.22 3.90
N GLY A 123 15.26 1.28 3.05
CA GLY A 123 15.25 -0.15 3.35
C GLY A 123 13.88 -0.81 3.17
N ALA A 124 12.91 -0.14 2.55
CA ALA A 124 11.61 -0.70 2.25
C ALA A 124 11.67 -1.91 1.29
N GLU A 125 12.76 -2.09 0.54
CA GLU A 125 13.01 -3.24 -0.32
C GLU A 125 12.99 -4.57 0.47
N GLU A 126 13.41 -4.55 1.73
CA GLU A 126 13.42 -5.71 2.62
C GLU A 126 12.05 -5.96 3.28
N PHE A 127 11.11 -5.03 3.14
CA PHE A 127 9.78 -5.17 3.74
C PHE A 127 8.98 -6.24 3.00
N GLY A 128 8.51 -7.26 3.74
CA GLY A 128 7.67 -8.33 3.19
C GLY A 128 8.45 -9.48 2.53
N VAL A 129 9.79 -9.45 2.53
CA VAL A 129 10.62 -10.57 2.06
C VAL A 129 10.33 -11.79 2.93
N GLN A 130 9.72 -12.81 2.34
CA GLN A 130 9.53 -14.08 3.03
C GLN A 130 10.87 -14.81 3.13
N SER A 131 11.31 -15.09 4.35
CA SER A 131 12.44 -15.99 4.58
C SER A 131 12.04 -17.36 4.06
N LYS A 132 12.74 -17.91 3.05
CA LYS A 132 12.56 -19.32 2.68
C LYS A 132 12.88 -20.15 3.92
N GLU A 133 11.88 -20.79 4.52
CA GLU A 133 12.12 -21.92 5.41
C GLU A 133 12.97 -22.92 4.62
N LYS A 134 14.18 -23.18 5.11
CA LYS A 134 15.03 -24.23 4.56
C LYS A 134 14.32 -25.56 4.84
N GLY A 135 13.58 -26.05 3.84
CA GLY A 135 13.18 -27.45 3.79
C GLY A 135 14.44 -28.30 3.74
N VAL A 136 14.89 -28.75 4.90
CA VAL A 136 15.81 -29.88 5.03
C VAL A 136 14.92 -31.12 4.94
N GLU A 137 14.74 -31.64 3.73
CA GLU A 137 14.51 -33.08 3.58
C GLU A 137 15.88 -33.71 3.37
N GLU A 138 16.41 -34.21 4.49
CA GLU A 138 17.56 -35.10 4.55
C GLU A 138 17.31 -36.31 3.64
N GLY A 139 18.25 -36.54 2.73
CA GLY A 139 18.32 -37.78 1.99
C GLY A 139 18.63 -38.94 2.93
N GLU A 140 17.65 -39.80 3.17
CA GLU A 140 17.91 -41.15 3.65
C GLU A 140 18.42 -42.01 2.48
N LYS A 141 19.75 -42.08 2.35
CA LYS A 141 20.42 -43.20 1.69
C LYS A 141 21.27 -43.97 2.70
N LYS A 142 21.00 -45.30 2.73
CA LYS A 142 21.75 -46.44 3.29
C LYS A 142 21.37 -46.78 4.74
N LYS A 143 20.91 -48.01 5.04
CA LYS A 143 21.70 -49.25 4.99
C LYS A 143 20.83 -50.50 5.22
N GLU A 144 21.17 -51.58 4.50
CA GLU A 144 21.18 -53.02 4.86
C GLU A 144 21.19 -53.76 3.49
N GLN A 145 22.22 -54.46 2.99
CA GLN A 145 23.26 -55.31 3.59
C GLN A 145 22.74 -56.33 4.60
N LYS A 146 22.02 -57.33 4.09
CA LYS A 146 22.47 -58.72 4.19
C LYS A 146 21.92 -59.55 3.03
#